data_AF-A0A3D3P130-F1
#
_entry.id   AF-A0A3D3P130-F1
#
_cell.length_a   1.000
_cell.length_b   1.000
_cell.length_c   1.000
_cell.angle_alpha   90.00
_cell.angle_beta   90.00
_cell.angle_gamma   90.00
#
_symmetry.space_group_name_H-M   'P 1'
#
loop_
_entity.id
_entity.type
_entity.pdbx_description
1 polymer ?
#
loop_
_entity_poly.entity_id
_entity_poly.type
_entity_poly.pdbx_seq_one_letter_code
_entity_poly.pdbx_strand_id
1 'polypeptide(L)'
;MNSGNLLRGTILLGLIWAVVWGITSWSGSRKATPAKVSGMIRQAEFENWSVGEITSPSESRSEQRIERIDEIAGTLNRLDLRQRKELDEKGDVIGMFFRFSKEEKLHFVNLIFNENMERLMKSFDEMPPEERQKMVERSVQDMKDG
;
A
#
# COMPACT_ATOMS: atom_id res chain seq x y z
N MET A 1 -4.35 -54.87 5.28
CA MET A 1 -4.50 -53.42 5.03
C MET A 1 -4.23 -53.20 3.55
N ASN A 2 -5.26 -52.90 2.75
CA ASN A 2 -5.15 -52.97 1.29
C ASN A 2 -4.31 -51.79 0.77
N SER A 3 -3.13 -52.09 0.23
CA SER A 3 -2.17 -51.10 -0.33
C SER A 3 -2.81 -50.17 -1.37
N GLY A 4 -3.86 -50.62 -2.07
CA GLY A 4 -4.64 -49.79 -3.00
C GLY A 4 -5.44 -48.65 -2.35
N ASN A 5 -5.92 -48.83 -1.11
CA ASN A 5 -6.64 -47.77 -0.39
C ASN A 5 -5.66 -46.74 0.17
N LEU A 6 -4.46 -47.17 0.59
CA LEU A 6 -3.38 -46.27 1.00
C LEU A 6 -2.90 -45.40 -0.16
N LEU A 7 -2.70 -46.00 -1.35
CA LEU A 7 -2.28 -45.26 -2.54
C LEU A 7 -3.31 -44.19 -2.97
N ARG A 8 -4.59 -44.54 -2.97
CA ARG A 8 -5.68 -43.59 -3.25
C ARG A 8 -5.77 -42.47 -2.20
N GLY A 9 -5.58 -42.82 -0.93
CA GLY A 9 -5.51 -41.85 0.16
C GLY A 9 -4.37 -40.85 -0.03
N THR A 10 -3.17 -41.32 -0.38
CA THR A 10 -2.00 -40.46 -0.63
C THR A 10 -2.21 -39.54 -1.84
N ILE A 11 -2.83 -40.03 -2.92
CA ILE A 11 -3.12 -39.22 -4.11
C ILE A 11 -4.12 -38.11 -3.78
N LEU A 12 -5.19 -38.43 -3.05
CA LEU A 12 -6.16 -37.43 -2.60
C LEU A 12 -5.52 -36.38 -1.68
N LEU A 13 -4.68 -36.81 -0.75
CA LEU A 13 -3.96 -35.90 0.14
C LEU A 13 -3.02 -34.97 -0.65
N GLY A 14 -2.30 -35.51 -1.63
CA GLY A 14 -1.42 -34.74 -2.52
C GLY A 14 -2.19 -33.71 -3.36
N LEU A 15 -3.35 -34.08 -3.90
CA LEU A 15 -4.22 -33.14 -4.64
C LEU A 15 -4.74 -32.02 -3.75
N ILE A 16 -5.17 -32.33 -2.52
CA ILE A 16 -5.63 -31.31 -1.55
C ILE A 16 -4.48 -30.33 -1.26
N TRP A 17 -3.28 -30.83 -1.01
CA TRP A 17 -2.11 -29.98 -0.78
C TRP A 17 -1.74 -29.15 -2.01
N ALA A 18 -1.81 -29.70 -3.21
CA ALA A 18 -1.57 -28.96 -4.45
C ALA A 18 -2.58 -27.80 -4.64
N VAL A 19 -3.86 -28.03 -4.32
CA VAL A 19 -4.90 -27.00 -4.36
C VAL A 19 -4.64 -25.92 -3.30
N VAL A 20 -4.32 -26.31 -2.06
CA VAL A 20 -3.95 -25.37 -1.00
C VAL A 20 -2.73 -24.53 -1.39
N TRP A 21 -1.71 -25.16 -1.98
CA TRP A 21 -0.49 -24.47 -2.42
C TRP A 21 -0.77 -23.51 -3.58
N GLY A 22 -1.62 -23.92 -4.53
CA GLY A 22 -2.09 -23.05 -5.62
C GLY A 22 -2.85 -21.82 -5.10
N ILE A 23 -3.78 -22.02 -4.17
CA ILE A 23 -4.57 -20.92 -3.58
C ILE A 23 -3.69 -19.99 -2.74
N THR A 24 -2.78 -20.54 -1.92
CA THR A 24 -1.90 -19.74 -1.06
C THR A 24 -0.87 -18.94 -1.87
N SER A 25 -0.28 -19.53 -2.92
CA SER A 25 0.60 -18.84 -3.86
C SER A 25 -0.13 -17.70 -4.59
N TRP A 26 -1.34 -17.98 -5.09
CA TRP A 26 -2.16 -16.98 -5.77
C TRP A 26 -2.58 -15.84 -4.84
N SER A 27 -2.97 -16.15 -3.60
CA SER A 27 -3.30 -15.15 -2.57
C SER A 27 -2.09 -14.30 -2.17
N GLY A 28 -0.90 -14.91 -2.08
CA GLY A 28 0.36 -14.23 -1.78
C GLY A 28 0.69 -13.10 -2.75
N SER A 29 0.43 -13.30 -4.05
CA SER A 29 0.66 -12.28 -5.09
C SER A 29 -0.20 -11.00 -4.93
N ARG A 30 -1.38 -11.13 -4.29
CA ARG A 30 -2.33 -10.02 -4.08
C ARG A 30 -2.21 -9.36 -2.71
N LYS A 31 -1.49 -9.97 -1.75
CA LYS A 31 -1.24 -9.35 -0.44
C LYS A 31 -0.32 -8.14 -0.62
N ALA A 32 -0.81 -6.99 -0.18
CA ALA A 32 0.04 -5.82 0.00
C ALA A 32 0.97 -6.12 1.18
N THR A 33 2.28 -6.00 0.97
CA THR A 33 3.30 -6.19 2.01
C THR A 33 4.33 -5.09 1.91
N PRO A 34 5.02 -4.73 3.02
CA PRO A 34 6.11 -3.74 2.98
C PRO A 34 7.17 -4.08 1.94
N ALA A 35 7.59 -5.34 1.87
CA ALA A 35 8.59 -5.81 0.91
C ALA A 35 8.12 -5.64 -0.55
N LYS A 36 6.82 -5.82 -0.82
CA LYS A 36 6.25 -5.60 -2.15
C LYS A 36 6.29 -4.12 -2.52
N VAL A 37 5.92 -3.23 -1.61
CA VAL A 37 5.99 -1.78 -1.84
C VAL A 37 7.44 -1.35 -2.07
N SER A 38 8.38 -1.71 -1.19
CA SER A 38 9.82 -1.44 -1.39
C SER A 38 10.33 -1.99 -2.73
N GLY A 39 9.88 -3.18 -3.14
CA GLY A 39 10.22 -3.78 -4.43
C GLY A 39 9.71 -2.97 -5.62
N MET A 40 8.45 -2.52 -5.57
CA MET A 40 7.86 -1.66 -6.60
C MET A 40 8.57 -0.31 -6.70
N ILE A 41 8.93 0.30 -5.56
CA ILE A 41 9.70 1.56 -5.52
C ILE A 41 11.07 1.39 -6.19
N ARG A 42 11.77 0.29 -5.88
CA ARG A 42 13.08 -0.01 -6.47
C ARG A 42 12.97 -0.29 -7.96
N GLN A 43 11.97 -1.06 -8.38
CA GLN A 43 11.75 -1.42 -9.79
C GLN A 43 11.33 -0.22 -10.64
N ALA A 44 10.60 0.73 -10.06
CA ALA A 44 10.19 1.94 -10.76
C ALA A 44 11.35 2.90 -11.04
N GLU A 45 12.50 2.72 -10.37
CA GLU A 45 13.74 3.49 -10.57
C GLU A 45 13.49 5.00 -10.77
N PHE A 46 12.63 5.59 -9.93
CA PHE A 46 12.19 6.97 -10.11
C PHE A 46 13.38 7.92 -10.24
N GLU A 47 13.53 8.50 -11.44
CA GLU A 47 14.42 9.62 -11.71
C GLU A 47 14.10 10.78 -10.76
N ASN A 48 15.11 11.54 -10.37
CA ASN A 48 14.95 12.67 -9.47
C ASN A 48 14.46 13.90 -10.24
N TRP A 49 13.16 14.20 -10.14
CA TRP A 49 12.50 15.35 -10.76
C TRP A 49 12.21 16.47 -9.73
N SER A 50 12.89 16.44 -8.58
CA SER A 50 12.64 17.38 -7.47
C SER A 50 13.28 18.75 -7.63
N VAL A 51 14.36 18.85 -8.41
CA VAL A 51 15.03 20.12 -8.71
C VAL A 51 14.57 20.56 -10.08
N GLY A 52 13.84 21.68 -10.10
CA GLY A 52 13.28 22.26 -11.31
C GLY A 52 14.39 22.66 -12.26
N GLU A 53 14.54 21.88 -13.32
CA GLU A 53 14.75 22.25 -14.73
C GLU A 53 15.22 21.00 -15.49
N ILE A 54 14.41 19.94 -15.45
CA ILE A 54 14.56 18.85 -16.42
C ILE A 54 13.68 19.27 -17.60
N THR A 55 14.29 19.40 -18.78
CA THR A 55 13.64 19.38 -20.09
C THR A 55 12.29 18.66 -19.98
N SER A 56 11.18 19.39 -20.14
CA SER A 56 9.83 18.84 -19.97
C SER A 56 9.78 17.42 -20.53
N PRO A 57 9.65 16.39 -19.66
CA PRO A 57 9.54 15.02 -20.12
C PRO A 57 8.39 14.95 -21.13
N SER A 58 8.49 14.09 -22.15
CA SER A 58 7.35 13.88 -23.04
C SER A 58 6.11 13.53 -22.22
N GLU A 59 4.93 14.00 -22.64
CA GLU A 59 3.67 13.77 -21.91
C GLU A 59 3.48 12.28 -21.58
N SER A 60 3.79 11.40 -22.53
CA SER A 60 3.76 9.94 -22.35
C SER A 60 4.64 9.41 -21.21
N ARG A 61 5.78 10.06 -20.93
CA ARG A 61 6.71 9.66 -19.87
C ARG A 61 6.22 10.15 -18.51
N SER A 62 5.57 11.31 -18.49
CA SER A 62 4.88 11.84 -17.30
C SER A 62 3.69 10.95 -16.93
N GLU A 63 2.85 10.58 -17.89
CA GLU A 63 1.69 9.70 -17.68
C GLU A 63 2.07 8.33 -17.12
N GLN A 64 3.05 7.66 -17.73
CA GLN A 64 3.54 6.36 -17.23
C GLN A 64 4.05 6.47 -15.80
N ARG A 65 4.70 7.58 -15.46
CA ARG A 65 5.24 7.79 -14.13
C ARG A 65 4.12 8.01 -13.11
N ILE A 66 3.07 8.77 -13.46
CA ILE A 66 1.87 8.92 -12.64
C ILE A 66 1.18 7.56 -12.42
N GLU A 67 1.05 6.73 -13.44
CA GLU A 67 0.48 5.38 -13.31
C GLU A 67 1.27 4.52 -12.30
N ARG A 68 2.61 4.59 -12.32
CA ARG A 68 3.45 3.91 -11.31
C ARG A 68 3.23 4.44 -9.90
N ILE A 69 3.04 5.75 -9.76
CA ILE A 69 2.74 6.38 -8.47
C ILE A 69 1.39 5.88 -7.96
N ASP A 70 0.38 5.76 -8.82
CA ASP A 70 -0.94 5.23 -8.49
C ASP A 70 -0.88 3.77 -8.02
N GLU A 71 -0.15 2.91 -8.73
CA GLU A 71 0.04 1.50 -8.35
C GLU A 71 0.69 1.35 -6.96
N ILE A 72 1.72 2.17 -6.70
CA ILE A 72 2.45 2.16 -5.44
C ILE A 72 1.58 2.72 -4.30
N ALA A 73 0.90 3.83 -4.52
CA ALA A 73 0.00 4.45 -3.56
C ALA A 73 -1.17 3.51 -3.19
N GLY A 74 -1.79 2.87 -4.18
CA GLY A 74 -2.87 1.91 -3.94
C GLY A 74 -2.38 0.69 -3.15
N THR A 75 -1.15 0.21 -3.40
CA THR A 75 -0.57 -0.90 -2.62
C THR A 75 -0.22 -0.46 -1.20
N LEU A 76 0.33 0.76 -1.03
CA LEU A 76 0.63 1.37 0.27
C LEU A 76 -0.63 1.57 1.12
N ASN A 77 -1.72 2.03 0.51
CA ASN A 77 -2.99 2.27 1.20
C ASN A 77 -3.62 0.96 1.74
N ARG A 78 -3.31 -0.18 1.13
CA ARG A 78 -3.76 -1.51 1.58
C ARG A 78 -2.91 -2.11 2.71
N LEU A 79 -1.78 -1.50 3.06
CA LEU A 79 -0.96 -1.94 4.20
C LEU A 79 -1.63 -1.60 5.53
N ASP A 80 -1.48 -2.49 6.50
CA ASP A 80 -1.88 -2.23 7.88
C ASP A 80 -0.95 -1.21 8.58
N LEU A 81 -1.38 -0.68 9.73
CA LEU A 81 -0.62 0.35 10.45
C LEU A 81 0.79 -0.10 10.86
N ARG A 82 0.96 -1.38 11.21
CA ARG A 82 2.27 -1.93 11.63
C ARG A 82 3.20 -2.05 10.43
N GLN A 83 2.68 -2.50 9.30
CA GLN A 83 3.37 -2.60 8.02
C GLN A 83 3.76 -1.23 7.47
N ARG A 84 2.91 -0.22 7.62
CA ARG A 84 3.26 1.16 7.26
C ARG A 84 4.41 1.68 8.11
N LYS A 85 4.39 1.43 9.43
CA LYS A 85 5.50 1.81 10.32
C LYS A 85 6.81 1.12 9.94
N GLU A 86 6.79 -0.18 9.66
CA GLU A 86 7.97 -0.92 9.19
C GLU A 86 8.54 -0.34 7.88
N LEU A 87 7.65 0.08 6.97
CA LEU A 87 8.04 0.68 5.71
C LEU A 87 8.59 2.10 5.87
N ASP A 88 8.04 2.87 6.80
CA ASP A 88 8.50 4.20 7.17
C ASP A 88 9.92 4.16 7.79
N GLU A 89 10.17 3.21 8.68
CA GLU A 89 11.49 2.95 9.28
C GLU A 89 12.57 2.66 8.23
N LYS A 90 12.21 2.07 7.09
CA LYS A 90 13.13 1.82 5.97
C LYS A 90 13.42 3.07 5.13
N GLY A 91 12.57 4.10 5.21
CA GLY A 91 12.72 5.35 4.48
C GLY A 91 12.50 5.27 2.97
N ASP A 92 12.11 4.10 2.42
CA ASP A 92 11.95 3.89 0.97
C ASP A 92 10.87 4.84 0.39
N VAL A 93 9.75 5.00 1.09
CA VAL A 93 8.63 5.87 0.68
C VAL A 93 9.03 7.34 0.72
N ILE A 94 9.70 7.76 1.79
CA ILE A 94 10.20 9.13 1.94
C ILE A 94 11.23 9.45 0.85
N GLY A 95 12.16 8.52 0.59
CA GLY A 95 13.17 8.66 -0.46
C GLY A 95 12.56 8.77 -1.86
N MET A 96 11.51 7.99 -2.16
CA MET A 96 10.73 8.12 -3.39
C MET A 96 10.02 9.47 -3.47
N PHE A 97 9.32 9.87 -2.40
CA PHE A 97 8.59 11.14 -2.35
C PHE A 97 9.51 12.34 -2.60
N PHE A 98 10.75 12.31 -2.10
CA PHE A 98 11.69 13.40 -2.36
C PHE A 98 12.14 13.49 -3.81
N ARG A 99 12.07 12.41 -4.61
CA ARG A 99 12.42 12.41 -6.04
C ARG A 99 11.30 12.91 -6.94
N PHE A 100 10.10 13.09 -6.41
CA PHE A 100 8.96 13.56 -7.17
C PHE A 100 9.07 15.04 -7.55
N SER A 101 8.46 15.38 -8.69
CA SER A 101 8.13 16.76 -9.05
C SER A 101 7.08 17.33 -8.09
N LYS A 102 6.81 18.63 -8.19
CA LYS A 102 5.81 19.28 -7.33
C LYS A 102 4.41 18.73 -7.58
N GLU A 103 4.07 18.49 -8.83
CA GLU A 103 2.79 17.97 -9.28
C GLU A 103 2.60 16.52 -8.80
N GLU A 104 3.63 15.69 -8.94
CA GLU A 104 3.65 14.30 -8.45
C GLU A 104 3.48 14.21 -6.93
N LYS A 105 4.12 15.11 -6.18
CA LYS A 105 3.96 15.19 -4.71
C LYS A 105 2.51 15.48 -4.33
N LEU A 106 1.88 16.46 -4.98
CA LEU A 106 0.49 16.80 -4.73
C LEU A 106 -0.44 15.63 -5.08
N HIS A 107 -0.22 14.99 -6.23
CA HIS A 107 -0.98 13.82 -6.66
C HIS A 107 -0.86 12.66 -5.67
N PHE A 108 0.36 12.30 -5.28
CA PHE A 108 0.61 11.24 -4.30
C PHE A 108 -0.03 11.54 -2.94
N VAL A 109 0.09 12.76 -2.43
CA VAL A 109 -0.57 13.18 -1.18
C VAL A 109 -2.08 13.03 -1.32
N ASN A 110 -2.68 13.46 -2.43
CA ASN A 110 -4.12 13.30 -2.65
C ASN A 110 -4.56 11.83 -2.65
N LEU A 111 -3.80 10.91 -3.23
CA LEU A 111 -4.12 9.47 -3.21
C LEU A 111 -4.07 8.88 -1.81
N ILE A 112 -3.05 9.23 -1.04
CA ILE A 112 -2.91 8.74 0.33
C ILE A 112 -3.95 9.37 1.27
N PHE A 113 -4.26 10.66 1.10
CA PHE A 113 -5.23 11.35 1.94
C PHE A 113 -6.67 11.03 1.55
N ASN A 114 -7.08 11.13 0.28
CA ASN A 114 -8.50 10.99 -0.09
C ASN A 114 -9.05 9.59 0.14
N GLU A 115 -8.31 8.52 -0.21
CA GLU A 115 -8.79 7.15 0.03
C GLU A 115 -8.92 6.83 1.54
N ASN A 116 -8.05 7.39 2.37
CA ASN A 116 -8.12 7.21 3.82
C ASN A 116 -9.16 8.15 4.46
N MET A 117 -9.31 9.38 3.94
CA MET A 117 -10.22 10.40 4.45
C MET A 117 -11.69 10.03 4.17
N GLU A 118 -12.03 9.43 3.03
CA GLU A 118 -13.42 9.03 2.77
C GLU A 118 -13.90 7.97 3.77
N ARG A 119 -13.02 7.02 4.13
CA ARG A 119 -13.33 5.99 5.14
C ARG A 119 -13.36 6.58 6.55
N LEU A 120 -12.43 7.49 6.87
CA LEU A 120 -12.42 8.20 8.14
C LEU A 120 -13.67 9.07 8.30
N MET A 121 -14.07 9.82 7.27
CA MET A 121 -15.27 10.65 7.28
C MET A 121 -16.54 9.81 7.39
N LYS A 122 -16.65 8.69 6.66
CA LYS A 122 -17.77 7.74 6.87
C LYS A 122 -17.84 7.23 8.30
N SER A 123 -16.71 6.80 8.87
CA SER A 123 -16.68 6.35 10.28
C SER A 123 -16.97 7.47 11.27
N PHE A 124 -16.60 8.71 10.94
CA PHE A 124 -16.85 9.90 11.76
C PHE A 124 -18.33 10.31 11.71
N ASP A 125 -18.95 10.28 10.53
CA ASP A 125 -20.37 10.57 10.34
C ASP A 125 -21.27 9.52 10.99
N GLU A 126 -20.81 8.26 11.06
CA GLU A 126 -21.50 7.17 11.77
C GLU A 126 -21.36 7.26 13.32
N MET A 127 -20.46 8.09 13.85
CA MET A 127 -20.26 8.24 15.29
C MET A 127 -21.30 9.18 15.94
N PRO A 128 -21.80 8.83 17.15
CA PRO A 128 -22.61 9.72 17.96
C PRO A 128 -21.92 11.08 18.19
N PRO A 129 -22.68 12.19 18.32
CA PRO A 129 -22.12 13.53 18.47
C PRO A 129 -21.11 13.68 19.61
N GLU A 130 -21.34 13.00 20.74
CA GLU A 130 -20.48 13.03 21.92
C GLU A 130 -19.12 12.34 21.68
N GLU A 131 -19.11 11.23 20.94
CA GLU A 131 -17.88 10.50 20.61
C GLU A 131 -17.02 11.27 19.60
N ARG A 132 -17.66 11.90 18.61
CA ARG A 132 -16.99 12.81 17.67
C ARG A 132 -16.30 13.96 18.38
N GLN A 133 -16.98 14.60 19.32
CA GLN A 133 -16.44 15.76 20.06
C GLN A 133 -15.20 15.37 20.88
N LYS A 134 -15.27 14.24 21.57
CA LYS A 134 -14.15 13.70 22.37
C LYS A 134 -12.94 13.31 21.50
N MET A 135 -13.18 12.79 20.29
CA MET A 135 -12.12 12.45 19.35
C MET A 135 -11.39 13.70 18.84
N VAL A 136 -12.12 14.74 18.45
CA VAL A 136 -11.54 16.02 18.01
C VAL A 136 -10.76 16.69 19.14
N GLU A 137 -11.31 16.70 20.35
CA GLU A 137 -10.66 17.30 21.52
C GLU A 137 -9.33 16.61 21.85
N ARG A 138 -9.29 15.28 21.80
CA ARG A 138 -8.05 14.49 21.95
C ARG A 138 -7.04 14.83 20.85
N SER A 139 -7.44 14.87 19.59
CA SER A 139 -6.54 15.19 18.48
C SER A 139 -5.94 16.60 18.58
N VAL A 140 -6.73 17.59 19.00
CA VAL A 140 -6.25 18.96 19.23
C VAL A 140 -5.27 19.02 20.41
N GLN A 141 -5.51 18.22 21.45
CA GLN A 141 -4.61 18.14 22.59
C GLN A 141 -3.29 17.47 22.25
N ASP A 142 -3.31 16.34 21.53
CA ASP A 142 -2.10 15.65 21.06
C ASP A 142 -1.22 16.55 20.17
N MET A 143 -1.82 17.47 19.41
CA MET A 143 -1.09 18.46 18.59
C MET A 143 -0.49 19.61 19.40
N LYS A 144 -0.99 19.89 20.60
CA LYS A 144 -0.46 20.93 21.50
C LYS A 144 0.64 20.41 22.42
N ASP A 145 0.55 19.13 22.78
CA ASP A 145 1.44 18.48 23.73
C ASP A 145 2.62 17.74 23.04
N GLY A 146 2.64 17.70 21.71
CA GLY A 146 3.67 17.07 20.86
C GLY A 146 4.67 18.03 20.23
#